data_AF-A0A6L7WYJ8-F1
#
_entry.id   AF-A0A6L7WYJ8-F1
#
_cell.length_a   1.000
_cell.length_b   1.000
_cell.length_c   1.000
_cell.angle_alpha   90.00
_cell.angle_beta   90.00
_cell.angle_gamma   90.00
#
_symmetry.space_group_name_H-M   'P 1'
#
loop_
_entity.id
_entity.type
_entity.pdbx_description
1 polymer ?
#
loop_
_entity_poly.entity_id
_entity_poly.type
_entity_poly.pdbx_seq_one_letter_code
_entity_poly.pdbx_strand_id
1 'polypeptide(L)'
;MTVAKRLLAFYLVAIGIVVAVSFILTPVYNDGTTDYPVWRILNWFMVAAALMILVIGLRRRRDPERADVSAVEYLRGSFAYYGAIVLVMLMLWEWYWTLNPSSETGDAVTAHLIYFPLVNALFVVLALASGRYLWNEAGGASG
;
A
#
# COMPACT_ATOMS: atom_id res chain seq x y z
N MET A 1 3.06 -14.41 19.58
CA MET A 1 2.90 -13.30 18.62
C MET A 1 3.33 -13.62 17.18
N THR A 2 4.00 -14.76 16.94
CA THR A 2 4.52 -15.14 15.61
C THR A 2 3.45 -15.42 14.56
N VAL A 3 2.35 -16.08 14.94
CA VAL A 3 1.24 -16.41 14.02
C VAL A 3 0.55 -15.17 13.48
N ALA A 4 0.26 -14.18 14.33
CA ALA A 4 -0.37 -12.93 13.91
C ALA A 4 0.50 -12.16 12.90
N LYS A 5 1.82 -12.08 13.12
CA LYS A 5 2.74 -11.47 12.15
C LYS A 5 2.74 -12.22 10.81
N ARG A 6 2.69 -13.55 10.82
CA ARG A 6 2.61 -14.37 9.58
C ARG A 6 1.31 -14.16 8.82
N LEU A 7 0.17 -14.06 9.52
CA LEU A 7 -1.12 -13.78 8.89
C LEU A 7 -1.15 -12.38 8.25
N LEU A 8 -0.65 -11.36 8.95
CA LEU A 8 -0.54 -10.01 8.41
C LEU A 8 0.43 -9.95 7.22
N ALA A 9 1.57 -10.64 7.33
CA ALA A 9 2.53 -10.75 6.23
C ALA A 9 1.91 -11.41 4.99
N PHE A 10 1.21 -12.54 5.18
CA PHE A 10 0.53 -13.24 4.11
C PHE A 10 -0.55 -12.36 3.47
N TYR A 11 -1.37 -11.69 4.28
CA TYR A 11 -2.39 -10.76 3.80
C TYR A 11 -1.78 -9.66 2.92
N LEU A 12 -0.72 -8.99 3.39
CA LEU A 12 -0.05 -7.91 2.64
C LEU A 12 0.55 -8.40 1.32
N VAL A 13 1.17 -9.59 1.31
CA VAL A 13 1.71 -10.17 0.08
C VAL A 13 0.58 -10.56 -0.88
N ALA A 14 -0.46 -11.23 -0.38
CA ALA A 14 -1.58 -11.68 -1.19
C ALA A 14 -2.30 -10.49 -1.84
N ILE A 15 -2.64 -9.45 -1.08
CA ILE A 15 -3.31 -8.27 -1.64
C ILE A 15 -2.39 -7.49 -2.59
N GLY A 16 -1.09 -7.41 -2.31
CA GLY A 16 -0.12 -6.81 -3.22
C GLY A 16 -0.05 -7.52 -4.57
N ILE A 17 -0.07 -8.86 -4.58
CA ILE A 17 -0.11 -9.65 -5.81
C ILE A 17 -1.44 -9.45 -6.54
N VAL A 18 -2.58 -9.51 -5.85
CA VAL A 18 -3.90 -9.32 -6.45
C VAL A 18 -4.01 -7.95 -7.12
N VAL A 19 -3.55 -6.89 -6.46
CA VAL A 19 -3.53 -5.53 -7.01
C VAL A 19 -2.58 -5.43 -8.21
N ALA A 20 -1.38 -6.02 -8.13
CA ALA A 20 -0.45 -6.02 -9.26
C ALA A 20 -1.04 -6.71 -10.50
N VAL A 21 -1.66 -7.89 -10.33
CA VAL A 21 -2.31 -8.63 -11.41
C VAL A 21 -3.49 -7.84 -11.96
N SER A 22 -4.36 -7.31 -11.11
CA SER A 22 -5.52 -6.52 -11.53
C SER A 22 -5.10 -5.25 -12.26
N PHE A 23 -4.05 -4.58 -11.79
CA PHE A 23 -3.48 -3.41 -12.44
C PHE A 23 -2.97 -3.71 -13.86
N ILE A 24 -2.22 -4.79 -14.03
CA ILE A 24 -1.72 -5.21 -15.36
C ILE A 24 -2.87 -5.65 -16.27
N LEU A 25 -3.86 -6.35 -15.73
CA LEU A 25 -4.99 -6.88 -16.50
C LEU A 25 -6.12 -5.87 -16.72
N THR A 26 -6.08 -4.70 -16.10
CA THR A 26 -7.14 -3.68 -16.23
C THR A 26 -7.51 -3.41 -17.70
N PRO A 27 -6.57 -3.25 -18.65
CA PRO A 27 -6.93 -3.05 -20.06
C PRO A 27 -7.68 -4.22 -20.73
N VAL A 28 -7.66 -5.42 -20.13
CA VAL A 28 -8.29 -6.64 -20.68
C VAL A 28 -9.76 -6.74 -20.30
N TYR A 29 -10.12 -6.32 -19.08
CA TYR A 29 -11.49 -6.46 -18.54
C TYR A 29 -12.21 -5.13 -18.33
N ASN A 30 -11.55 -4.00 -18.55
CA ASN A 30 -12.16 -2.69 -18.52
C ASN A 30 -12.35 -2.17 -19.96
N ASP A 31 -13.60 -1.87 -20.30
CA ASP A 31 -14.02 -1.33 -21.58
C ASP A 31 -13.85 0.19 -21.70
N GLY A 32 -13.24 0.83 -20.69
CA GLY A 32 -13.05 2.28 -20.63
C GLY A 32 -14.24 3.02 -20.02
N THR A 33 -15.25 2.31 -19.52
CA THR A 33 -16.32 2.90 -18.73
C THR A 33 -15.81 3.34 -17.35
N THR A 34 -16.58 4.21 -16.69
CA THR A 34 -16.24 4.73 -15.36
C THR A 34 -16.60 3.77 -14.22
N ASP A 35 -17.25 2.63 -14.50
CA ASP A 35 -17.60 1.64 -13.48
C ASP A 35 -16.54 0.54 -13.41
N TYR A 36 -15.77 0.55 -12.33
CA TYR A 36 -14.70 -0.42 -12.07
C TYR A 36 -15.09 -1.34 -10.90
N PRO A 37 -15.95 -2.36 -11.11
CA PRO A 37 -16.50 -3.16 -10.02
C PRO A 37 -15.42 -3.92 -9.23
N VAL A 38 -14.38 -4.41 -9.91
CA VAL A 38 -13.22 -5.07 -9.27
C VAL A 38 -12.49 -4.11 -8.34
N TRP A 39 -12.20 -2.90 -8.82
CA TRP A 39 -11.46 -1.88 -8.05
C TRP A 39 -12.26 -1.35 -6.87
N ARG A 40 -13.59 -1.26 -7.00
CA ARG A 40 -14.48 -0.92 -5.88
C ARG A 40 -14.30 -1.86 -4.69
N ILE A 41 -14.13 -3.16 -4.96
CA ILE A 41 -13.89 -4.17 -3.92
C ILE A 41 -12.43 -4.10 -3.43
N LEU A 42 -11.46 -4.06 -4.35
CA LEU A 42 -10.04 -4.04 -4.00
C LEU A 42 -9.66 -2.82 -3.15
N ASN A 43 -10.26 -1.66 -3.41
CA ASN A 43 -9.98 -0.43 -2.66
C ASN A 43 -10.19 -0.60 -1.15
N TRP A 44 -11.22 -1.34 -0.71
CA TRP A 44 -11.43 -1.62 0.72
C TRP A 44 -10.29 -2.42 1.34
N PHE A 45 -9.82 -3.46 0.64
CA PHE A 45 -8.70 -4.29 1.09
C PHE A 45 -7.38 -3.52 1.05
N MET A 46 -7.18 -2.70 0.02
CA MET A 46 -6.02 -1.83 -0.14
C MET A 46 -5.94 -0.80 0.99
N VAL A 47 -7.04 -0.16 1.37
CA VAL A 47 -7.07 0.78 2.50
C VAL A 47 -6.64 0.08 3.79
N ALA A 48 -7.23 -1.08 4.10
CA ALA A 48 -6.88 -1.83 5.29
C ALA A 48 -5.37 -2.19 5.29
N ALA A 49 -4.84 -2.61 4.14
CA ALA A 49 -3.42 -2.89 3.96
C ALA A 49 -2.55 -1.62 4.10
N ALA A 50 -2.95 -0.49 3.53
CA ALA A 50 -2.22 0.78 3.62
C ALA A 50 -2.10 1.26 5.07
N LEU A 51 -3.16 1.12 5.87
CA LEU A 51 -3.12 1.40 7.31
C LEU A 51 -2.16 0.45 8.05
N MET A 52 -2.15 -0.85 7.71
CA MET A 52 -1.18 -1.79 8.28
C MET A 52 0.26 -1.41 7.92
N ILE A 53 0.52 -1.08 6.65
CA ILE A 53 1.84 -0.61 6.16
C ILE A 53 2.26 0.64 6.94
N LEU A 54 1.37 1.59 7.17
CA LEU A 54 1.65 2.79 7.96
C LEU A 54 2.04 2.46 9.40
N VAL A 55 1.31 1.56 10.06
CA VAL A 55 1.63 1.10 11.41
C VAL A 55 3.00 0.39 11.45
N ILE A 56 3.29 -0.45 10.47
CA ILE A 56 4.59 -1.13 10.34
C ILE A 56 5.72 -0.09 10.14
N GLY A 57 5.52 0.85 9.23
CA GLY A 57 6.47 1.95 8.98
C GLY A 57 6.71 2.79 10.22
N LEU A 58 5.65 3.13 10.97
CA LEU A 58 5.76 3.90 12.21
C LEU A 58 6.55 3.14 13.27
N ARG A 59 6.33 1.83 13.43
CA ARG A 59 7.08 0.99 14.36
C ARG A 59 8.56 0.92 13.98
N ARG A 60 8.87 0.70 12.69
CA ARG A 60 10.24 0.69 12.18
C ARG A 60 10.95 2.03 12.37
N ARG A 61 10.22 3.15 12.23
CA ARG A 61 10.74 4.50 12.47
C ARG A 61 10.85 4.87 13.95
N ARG A 62 10.15 4.17 14.86
CA ARG A 62 10.24 4.39 16.32
C ARG A 62 11.30 3.55 17.02
N ASP A 63 11.96 2.64 16.31
CA ASP A 63 13.13 1.89 16.80
C ASP A 63 14.52 2.63 16.74
N PRO A 64 14.68 3.95 16.43
CA PRO A 64 15.97 4.61 16.40
C PRO A 64 16.30 5.24 17.77
N GLU A 65 16.60 4.38 18.73
CA GLU A 65 17.59 4.61 19.79
C GLU A 65 18.57 3.42 19.90
N ARG A 66 18.59 2.54 18.90
CA ARG A 66 19.64 1.53 18.77
C ARG A 66 20.87 2.19 18.16
N ALA A 67 21.94 2.33 18.92
CA ALA A 67 23.13 3.10 18.58
C ALA A 67 23.91 2.64 17.32
N ASP A 68 23.48 1.57 16.62
CA ASP A 68 24.21 0.95 15.50
C ASP A 68 23.33 0.60 14.28
N VAL A 69 22.25 1.35 14.01
CA VAL A 69 21.44 1.10 12.79
C VAL A 69 22.20 1.56 11.54
N SER A 70 22.43 0.64 10.61
CA SER A 70 23.07 0.96 9.33
C SER A 70 22.29 2.01 8.53
N ALA A 71 22.98 2.87 7.77
CA ALA A 71 22.34 3.89 6.93
C ALA A 71 21.29 3.29 5.97
N VAL A 72 21.55 2.09 5.44
CA VAL A 72 20.63 1.36 4.55
C VAL A 72 19.35 0.95 5.29
N GLU A 73 19.45 0.50 6.53
CA GLU A 73 18.29 0.12 7.33
C GLU A 73 17.44 1.33 7.72
N TYR A 74 18.09 2.44 8.08
CA TYR A 74 17.42 3.73 8.32
C TYR A 74 16.68 4.22 7.08
N LEU A 75 17.31 4.16 5.89
CA LEU A 75 16.66 4.53 4.63
C LEU A 75 15.48 3.62 4.31
N ARG A 76 15.59 2.30 4.53
CA ARG A 76 14.47 1.35 4.33
C ARG A 76 13.30 1.62 5.27
N GLY A 77 13.57 1.96 6.52
CA GLY A 77 12.54 2.34 7.50
C GLY A 77 11.86 3.65 7.12
N SER A 78 12.65 4.65 6.73
CA SER A 78 12.17 5.96 6.28
C SER A 78 11.33 5.86 5.02
N PHE A 79 11.78 5.11 4.01
CA PHE A 79 11.03 4.86 2.78
C PHE A 79 9.68 4.19 3.07
N ALA A 80 9.67 3.15 3.91
CA ALA A 80 8.42 2.49 4.29
C ALA A 80 7.46 3.44 5.02
N TYR A 81 7.98 4.28 5.93
CA TYR A 81 7.16 5.22 6.69
C TYR A 81 6.59 6.35 5.82
N TYR A 82 7.45 7.11 5.15
CA TYR A 82 7.02 8.24 4.32
C TYR A 82 6.23 7.77 3.10
N GLY A 83 6.63 6.64 2.49
CA GLY A 83 5.87 6.00 1.44
C GLY A 83 4.47 5.61 1.90
N ALA A 84 4.32 5.08 3.12
CA ALA A 84 3.01 4.77 3.68
C ALA A 84 2.14 6.00 3.94
N ILE A 85 2.73 7.11 4.41
CA ILE A 85 2.00 8.38 4.57
C ILE A 85 1.46 8.84 3.22
N VAL A 86 2.33 8.90 2.21
CA VAL A 86 1.94 9.29 0.86
C VAL A 86 0.84 8.36 0.36
N LEU A 87 1.03 7.05 0.42
CA LEU A 87 0.04 6.06 0.00
C LEU A 87 -1.31 6.26 0.68
N VAL A 88 -1.36 6.42 2.00
CA VAL A 88 -2.62 6.62 2.74
C VAL A 88 -3.28 7.94 2.36
N MET A 89 -2.51 9.04 2.26
CA MET A 89 -3.05 10.32 1.78
C MET A 89 -3.65 10.16 0.40
N LEU A 90 -2.97 9.44 -0.49
CA LEU A 90 -3.45 9.23 -1.84
C LEU A 90 -4.72 8.35 -1.87
N MET A 91 -4.77 7.26 -1.11
CA MET A 91 -5.98 6.44 -1.03
C MET A 91 -7.18 7.22 -0.46
N LEU A 92 -6.96 8.05 0.56
CA LEU A 92 -8.03 8.87 1.15
C LEU A 92 -8.54 9.93 0.16
N TRP A 93 -7.64 10.52 -0.63
CA TRP A 93 -8.01 11.45 -1.67
C TRP A 93 -8.87 10.79 -2.76
N GLU A 94 -8.47 9.62 -3.27
CA GLU A 94 -9.27 8.83 -4.23
C GLU A 94 -10.68 8.52 -3.66
N TRP A 95 -10.73 8.18 -2.37
CA TRP A 95 -11.99 7.84 -1.73
C TRP A 95 -12.91 9.04 -1.52
N TYR A 96 -12.34 10.19 -1.16
CA TYR A 96 -13.08 11.43 -1.03
C TYR A 96 -13.81 11.76 -2.32
N TRP A 97 -13.15 11.59 -3.47
CA TRP A 97 -13.74 11.77 -4.79
C TRP A 97 -14.85 10.76 -5.08
N THR A 98 -14.60 9.49 -4.79
CA THR A 98 -15.60 8.42 -4.94
C THR A 98 -16.87 8.70 -4.12
N LEU A 99 -16.72 9.29 -2.93
CA LEU A 99 -17.85 9.64 -2.06
C LEU A 99 -18.50 10.98 -2.41
N ASN A 100 -17.82 11.86 -3.15
CA ASN A 100 -18.32 13.18 -3.55
C ASN A 100 -18.15 13.43 -5.06
N PRO A 101 -18.83 12.66 -5.94
CA PRO A 101 -18.63 12.76 -7.39
C PRO A 101 -18.90 14.16 -7.94
N SER A 102 -19.82 14.91 -7.32
CA SER A 102 -20.18 16.28 -7.71
C SER A 102 -19.09 17.31 -7.44
N SER A 103 -18.03 16.97 -6.70
CA SER A 103 -16.93 17.90 -6.46
C SER A 103 -15.95 17.95 -7.65
N GLU A 104 -16.03 17.01 -8.62
CA GLU A 104 -14.99 16.85 -9.64
C GLU A 104 -15.00 18.04 -10.60
N THR A 105 -13.98 18.88 -10.51
CA THR A 105 -13.69 19.89 -11.53
C THR A 105 -12.87 19.24 -12.65
N GLY A 106 -12.96 19.73 -13.90
CA GLY A 106 -12.38 19.08 -15.09
C GLY A 106 -10.88 18.75 -15.03
N ASP A 107 -10.10 19.41 -14.16
CA ASP A 107 -8.69 19.10 -13.89
C ASP A 107 -8.50 17.78 -13.13
N ALA A 108 -9.51 17.32 -12.37
CA ALA A 108 -9.49 16.09 -11.59
C ALA A 108 -9.51 14.81 -12.47
N VAL A 109 -10.09 14.88 -13.67
CA VAL A 109 -10.13 13.74 -14.61
C VAL A 109 -8.74 13.44 -15.16
N THR A 110 -7.94 14.47 -15.45
CA THR A 110 -6.55 14.32 -15.90
C THR A 110 -5.64 13.82 -14.77
N ALA A 111 -5.93 14.22 -13.52
CA ALA A 111 -5.19 13.73 -12.36
C ALA A 111 -5.34 12.21 -12.20
N HIS A 112 -6.52 11.63 -12.44
CA HIS A 112 -6.75 10.18 -12.34
C HIS A 112 -5.83 9.34 -13.23
N LEU A 113 -5.51 9.81 -14.44
CA LEU A 113 -4.64 9.12 -15.40
C LEU A 113 -3.20 8.91 -14.90
N ILE A 114 -2.67 9.87 -14.15
CA ILE A 114 -1.30 9.81 -13.60
C ILE A 114 -1.32 9.17 -12.21
N TYR A 115 -2.36 9.48 -11.45
CA TYR A 115 -2.49 9.13 -10.06
C TYR A 115 -2.77 7.65 -9.82
N PHE A 116 -3.71 7.09 -10.57
CA PHE A 116 -4.15 5.72 -10.38
C PHE A 116 -3.01 4.71 -10.60
N PRO A 117 -2.19 4.82 -11.67
CA PRO A 117 -0.97 4.03 -11.81
C PRO A 117 0.03 4.22 -10.66
N LEU A 118 0.22 5.45 -10.19
CA LEU A 118 1.18 5.77 -9.15
C LEU A 118 0.78 5.15 -7.79
N VAL A 119 -0.49 5.28 -7.41
CA VAL A 119 -1.04 4.68 -6.19
C VAL A 119 -0.89 3.17 -6.23
N ASN A 120 -1.28 2.54 -7.33
CA ASN A 120 -1.22 1.09 -7.48
C ASN A 120 0.22 0.58 -7.45
N ALA A 121 1.15 1.23 -8.16
CA ALA A 121 2.56 0.85 -8.14
C ALA A 121 3.17 1.02 -6.74
N LEU A 122 2.93 2.16 -6.09
CA LEU A 122 3.42 2.43 -4.74
C LEU A 122 2.85 1.45 -3.72
N PHE A 123 1.54 1.15 -3.82
CA PHE A 123 0.86 0.16 -2.99
C PHE A 123 1.52 -1.20 -3.10
N VAL A 124 1.72 -1.71 -4.32
CA VAL A 124 2.33 -3.02 -4.57
C VAL A 124 3.72 -3.10 -3.96
N VAL A 125 4.57 -2.09 -4.20
CA VAL A 125 5.94 -2.07 -3.66
C VAL A 125 5.92 -2.08 -2.13
N LEU A 126 5.12 -1.22 -1.50
CA LEU A 126 5.08 -1.11 -0.05
C LEU A 126 4.42 -2.33 0.63
N ALA A 127 3.38 -2.90 0.03
CA ALA A 127 2.71 -4.10 0.53
C ALA A 127 3.64 -5.31 0.49
N LEU A 128 4.32 -5.54 -0.63
CA LEU A 128 5.28 -6.63 -0.76
C LEU A 128 6.49 -6.45 0.17
N ALA A 129 7.04 -5.23 0.26
CA ALA A 129 8.17 -4.94 1.14
C ALA A 129 7.80 -5.12 2.62
N SER A 130 6.65 -4.61 3.04
CA SER A 130 6.17 -4.70 4.43
C SER A 130 5.76 -6.13 4.80
N GLY A 131 5.13 -6.85 3.87
CA GLY A 131 4.77 -8.26 4.04
C GLY A 131 6.02 -9.14 4.20
N ARG A 132 7.03 -8.97 3.34
CA ARG A 132 8.32 -9.67 3.46
C ARG A 132 9.02 -9.34 4.78
N TYR A 133 9.01 -8.08 5.19
CA TYR A 133 9.58 -7.65 6.48
C TYR A 133 8.93 -8.38 7.66
N LEU A 134 7.60 -8.36 7.74
CA LEU A 134 6.86 -9.04 8.81
C LEU A 134 7.06 -10.57 8.78
N TRP A 135 7.16 -11.16 7.59
CA TRP A 135 7.43 -12.59 7.44
C TRP A 135 8.78 -12.96 8.05
N ASN A 136 9.83 -12.18 7.73
CA ASN A 136 11.17 -12.39 8.26
C ASN A 136 11.21 -12.19 9.78
N GLU A 137 10.57 -11.16 10.31
CA GLU A 137 10.46 -10.97 11.77
C GLU A 137 9.71 -12.13 12.47
N ALA A 138 8.78 -12.79 11.77
CA ALA A 138 8.07 -13.94 12.30
C ALA A 138 8.84 -15.27 12.14
N GLY A 139 9.95 -15.27 11.41
CA GLY A 139 10.92 -16.37 11.38
C GLY A 139 12.10 -16.14 12.33
N GLY A 140 12.44 -14.89 12.60
CA GLY A 140 13.64 -14.46 13.33
C GLY A 140 13.50 -14.38 14.85
N ALA A 141 13.12 -15.49 15.48
CA ALA A 141 13.52 -15.81 16.85
C ALA A 141 14.58 -16.93 16.80
N SER A 142 15.66 -16.70 16.06
CA SER A 142 16.93 -17.46 16.06
C SER A 142 17.80 -16.95 14.92
N GLY A 143 18.83 -16.17 15.26
CA GLY A 143 19.81 -15.58 14.33
C GLY A 143 20.48 -14.41 15.00
#